data_AF-A0AAE0B2T8-F1
#
_entry.id   AF-A0AAE0B2T8-F1
#
_cell.length_a   1.000
_cell.length_b   1.000
_cell.length_c   1.000
_cell.angle_alpha   90.00
_cell.angle_beta   90.00
_cell.angle_gamma   90.00
#
_symmetry.space_group_name_H-M   'P 1'
#
loop_
_entity.id
_entity.type
_entity.pdbx_description
1 polymer ?
#
loop_
_entity_poly.entity_id
_entity_poly.type
_entity_poly.pdbx_seq_one_letter_code
_entity_poly.pdbx_strand_id
1 'polypeptide(L)'
;MDTGLYPCEVELDAKVVVNWINSQTLLCSDIGNVVSDIHHLLELAHFESIVFIPIKANQVAHGLAKNSLSCVEDLFWLEDFPSCVDLFVSADRRVCL
;
A
#
# COMPACT_ATOMS: atom_id res chain seq x y z
N MET A 1 13.12 12.35 -20.37
CA MET A 1 11.70 12.19 -19.98
C MET A 1 11.44 10.70 -20.04
N ASP A 2 11.58 10.03 -18.91
CA ASP A 2 11.40 8.59 -18.84
C ASP A 2 9.91 8.27 -18.89
N THR A 3 9.51 7.48 -19.88
CA THR A 3 8.17 6.91 -20.00
C THR A 3 7.96 5.90 -18.88
N GLY A 4 7.25 6.26 -17.81
CA GLY A 4 7.01 5.36 -16.68
C GLY A 4 5.71 5.64 -15.95
N LEU A 5 4.69 4.86 -16.26
CA LEU A 5 3.49 4.56 -15.45
C LEU A 5 2.79 5.77 -14.78
N TYR A 6 2.42 6.77 -15.58
CA TYR A 6 1.40 7.73 -15.19
C TYR A 6 0.14 7.52 -16.02
N PRO A 7 -1.05 7.49 -15.39
CA PRO A 7 -1.29 7.79 -13.97
C PRO A 7 -1.06 6.62 -13.01
N CYS A 8 -0.63 6.92 -11.78
CA CYS A 8 -0.43 5.93 -10.71
C CYS A 8 -1.47 6.11 -9.61
N GLU A 9 -2.17 5.03 -9.27
CA GLU A 9 -3.18 4.99 -8.21
C GLU A 9 -2.65 4.20 -7.01
N VAL A 10 -3.03 4.61 -5.80
CA VAL A 10 -2.71 3.86 -4.57
C VAL A 10 -3.93 3.08 -4.12
N GLU A 11 -3.81 1.76 -4.06
CA GLU A 11 -4.88 0.86 -3.65
C GLU A 11 -4.78 0.52 -2.15
N LEU A 12 -5.88 0.65 -1.41
CA LEU A 12 -5.97 0.29 0.00
C LEU A 12 -7.23 -0.55 0.28
N ASP A 13 -7.18 -1.42 1.29
CA ASP A 13 -8.30 -2.27 1.72
C ASP A 13 -9.01 -1.79 3.00
N ALA A 14 -8.59 -0.63 3.54
CA ALA A 14 -9.21 0.01 4.71
C ALA A 14 -10.15 1.15 4.28
N LYS A 15 -11.42 0.83 3.99
CA LYS A 15 -12.41 1.80 3.48
C LYS A 15 -12.53 3.09 4.31
N VAL A 16 -12.46 2.97 5.64
CA VAL A 16 -12.52 4.14 6.54
C VAL A 16 -11.34 5.08 6.32
N VAL A 17 -10.14 4.53 6.16
CA VAL A 17 -8.91 5.30 5.91
C VAL A 17 -8.95 5.96 4.54
N VAL A 18 -9.37 5.23 3.50
CA VAL A 18 -9.58 5.79 2.15
C VAL A 18 -10.55 6.96 2.19
N ASN A 19 -11.67 6.82 2.92
CA ASN A 19 -12.65 7.89 3.05
C ASN A 19 -12.06 9.11 3.78
N TRP A 20 -11.27 8.92 4.83
CA TRP A 20 -10.61 10.02 5.52
C TRP A 20 -9.70 10.81 4.59
N ILE A 21 -8.84 10.12 3.84
CA ILE A 21 -7.92 10.75 2.90
C ILE A 21 -8.71 11.47 1.79
N ASN A 22 -9.71 10.82 1.18
CA ASN A 22 -10.46 11.42 0.09
C ASN A 22 -11.41 12.54 0.52
N SER A 23 -11.83 12.58 1.80
CA SER A 23 -12.78 13.58 2.30
C SER A 23 -12.18 14.98 2.48
N GLN A 24 -10.85 15.12 2.50
CA GLN A 24 -10.13 16.36 2.82
C GLN A 24 -10.63 17.04 4.12
N THR A 25 -11.26 16.27 5.01
CA THR A 25 -11.82 16.78 6.25
C THR A 25 -10.72 16.88 7.29
N LEU A 26 -10.68 18.00 8.03
CA LEU A 26 -9.74 18.16 9.12
C LEU A 26 -10.07 17.17 10.24
N LEU A 27 -9.16 16.24 10.51
CA LEU A 27 -9.22 15.34 11.65
C LEU A 27 -8.39 15.95 12.78
N CYS A 28 -9.02 16.29 13.90
CA CYS A 28 -8.34 16.93 15.04
C CYS A 28 -7.64 15.94 16.00
N SER A 29 -7.49 14.68 15.60
CA SER A 29 -6.83 13.61 16.36
C SER A 29 -5.46 13.27 15.75
N ASP A 30 -4.66 12.43 16.41
CA ASP A 30 -3.32 12.04 15.94
C ASP A 30 -3.32 11.46 14.52
N ILE A 31 -4.40 10.76 14.14
CA ILE A 31 -4.59 10.24 12.77
C ILE A 31 -4.67 11.36 11.72
N GLY A 32 -5.08 12.58 12.09
CA GLY A 32 -5.07 13.74 11.21
C GLY A 32 -3.67 14.17 10.77
N ASN A 33 -2.67 14.03 11.65
CA ASN A 33 -1.27 14.28 11.27
C ASN A 33 -0.82 13.26 10.22
N VAL A 34 -1.13 11.98 10.42
CA VAL A 34 -0.80 10.91 9.45
C VAL A 34 -1.50 11.15 8.11
N VAL A 35 -2.78 11.54 8.11
CA VAL A 35 -3.51 11.88 6.87
C VAL A 35 -2.90 13.10 6.18
N SER A 36 -2.46 14.12 6.93
CA SER A 36 -1.76 15.28 6.38
C SER A 36 -0.43 14.89 5.72
N ASP A 37 0.35 14.02 6.36
CA ASP A 37 1.60 13.50 5.80
C ASP A 37 1.34 12.70 4.52
N ILE A 38 0.28 11.87 4.49
CA ILE A 38 -0.13 11.15 3.29
C ILE A 38 -0.43 12.11 2.15
N HIS A 39 -1.19 13.18 2.38
CA HIS A 39 -1.47 14.18 1.35
C HIS A 39 -0.19 14.81 0.79
N HIS A 40 0.75 15.18 1.66
CA HIS A 40 2.03 15.73 1.24
C HIS A 40 2.84 14.74 0.38
N LEU A 41 2.86 13.46 0.76
CA LEU A 41 3.57 12.42 0.01
C LEU A 41 2.92 12.12 -1.34
N LEU A 42 1.58 12.13 -1.43
CA LEU A 42 0.86 11.95 -2.70
C LEU A 42 1.18 13.07 -3.69
N GLU A 43 1.24 14.31 -3.23
CA GLU A 43 1.62 15.47 -4.05
C GLU A 43 3.06 15.36 -4.57
N LEU A 44 4.01 15.01 -3.68
CA LEU A 44 5.42 14.87 -4.04
C LEU A 44 5.68 13.71 -5.02
N ALA A 45 4.95 12.61 -4.86
CA ALA A 45 5.10 11.42 -5.70
C ALA A 45 4.17 11.41 -6.92
N HIS A 46 3.38 12.47 -7.13
CA HIS A 46 2.45 12.65 -8.25
C HIS A 46 1.39 11.54 -8.40
N PHE A 47 0.99 10.88 -7.31
CA PHE A 47 -0.13 9.94 -7.35
C PHE A 47 -1.45 10.66 -7.63
N GLU A 48 -2.29 10.09 -8.50
CA GLU A 48 -3.54 10.73 -8.90
C GLU A 48 -4.68 10.50 -7.91
N SER A 49 -4.73 9.30 -7.32
CA SER A 49 -5.89 8.89 -6.53
C SER A 49 -5.54 7.83 -5.48
N ILE A 50 -6.37 7.81 -4.44
CA ILE A 50 -6.42 6.69 -3.49
C ILE A 50 -7.76 5.96 -3.68
N VAL A 51 -7.68 4.65 -3.92
CA VAL A 51 -8.83 3.81 -4.26
C VAL A 51 -9.00 2.70 -3.21
N PHE A 52 -10.25 2.46 -2.82
CA PHE A 52 -10.59 1.31 -1.99
C PHE A 52 -10.73 0.05 -2.85
N ILE A 53 -10.02 -1.00 -2.48
CA ILE A 53 -10.16 -2.35 -3.06
C ILE A 53 -10.52 -3.37 -1.98
N PRO A 54 -11.16 -4.50 -2.35
CA PRO A 54 -11.36 -5.59 -1.41
C PRO A 54 -10.02 -6.18 -0.94
N ILE A 55 -9.93 -6.60 0.33
CA ILE A 55 -8.78 -7.34 0.90
C ILE A 55 -8.31 -8.55 0.06
N LYS A 56 -9.21 -9.16 -0.71
CA LYS A 56 -8.89 -10.27 -1.61
C LYS A 56 -8.08 -9.84 -2.84
N ALA A 57 -8.15 -8.56 -3.21
CA ALA A 57 -7.31 -7.96 -4.23
C ALA A 57 -5.99 -7.41 -3.64
N ASN A 58 -5.97 -7.06 -2.35
CA ASN A 58 -4.79 -6.54 -1.65
C ASN A 58 -4.01 -7.60 -0.85
N GLN A 59 -4.00 -8.85 -1.29
CA GLN A 59 -3.50 -9.97 -0.47
C GLN A 59 -2.01 -9.87 -0.13
N VAL A 60 -1.19 -9.31 -1.02
CA VAL A 60 0.25 -9.13 -0.80
C VAL A 60 0.49 -8.15 0.34
N ALA A 61 -0.03 -6.93 0.25
CA ALA A 61 0.15 -5.92 1.29
C ALA A 61 -0.49 -6.37 2.62
N HIS A 62 -1.65 -7.03 2.55
CA HIS A 62 -2.29 -7.61 3.73
C HIS A 62 -1.42 -8.68 4.40
N GLY A 63 -0.82 -9.59 3.62
CA GLY A 63 0.07 -10.63 4.12
C GLY A 63 1.33 -10.06 4.77
N LEU A 64 1.92 -9.02 4.18
CA LEU A 64 3.07 -8.30 4.74
C LEU A 64 2.71 -7.61 6.07
N ALA A 65 1.61 -6.86 6.09
CA ALA A 65 1.14 -6.17 7.29
C ALA A 65 0.76 -7.14 8.41
N LYS A 66 0.22 -8.32 8.08
CA LYS A 66 -0.08 -9.35 9.07
C LYS A 66 1.18 -10.04 9.59
N ASN A 67 2.15 -10.29 8.72
CA ASN A 67 3.42 -10.89 9.11
C ASN A 67 4.21 -9.98 10.06
N SER A 68 4.20 -8.67 9.83
CA SER A 68 4.91 -7.70 10.68
C SER A 68 4.43 -7.69 12.14
N LEU A 69 3.17 -8.03 12.40
CA LEU A 69 2.64 -8.16 13.77
C LEU A 69 3.30 -9.28 14.59
N SER A 70 3.93 -10.24 13.92
CA SER A 70 4.64 -11.35 14.58
C SER A 70 6.14 -11.12 14.71
N CYS A 71 6.67 -10.04 14.11
CA CYS A 71 8.06 -9.67 14.20
C CYS A 71 8.35 -9.07 15.59
N VAL A 72 9.29 -9.68 16.31
CA VAL A 72 9.73 -9.20 17.64
C VAL A 72 10.87 -8.17 17.49
N GLU A 73 11.56 -8.21 16.36
CA GLU A 73 12.70 -7.36 16.00
C GLU A 73 12.55 -6.88 14.57
N ASP A 74 13.35 -5.87 14.19
CA ASP A 74 13.38 -5.36 12.83
C ASP A 74 13.91 -6.43 11.87
N LEU A 75 13.07 -6.83 10.91
CA LEU A 75 13.42 -7.79 9.87
C LEU A 75 13.65 -7.09 8.55
N PHE A 76 14.74 -7.46 7.89
CA PHE A 76 15.13 -6.94 6.58
C PHE A 76 15.32 -8.09 5.60
N TRP A 77 14.82 -7.89 4.39
CA TRP A 77 15.00 -8.80 3.28
C TRP A 77 15.99 -8.18 2.29
N LEU A 78 17.16 -8.80 2.13
CA LEU A 78 18.24 -8.28 1.27
C LEU A 78 18.18 -8.81 -0.16
N GLU A 79 17.76 -10.06 -0.34
CA GLU A 79 17.80 -10.76 -1.63
C GLU A 79 16.42 -11.32 -2.04
N ASP A 80 15.68 -11.91 -1.10
CA ASP A 80 14.37 -12.55 -1.33
C ASP A 80 13.22 -11.77 -0.67
N PHE A 81 12.00 -12.32 -0.64
CA PHE A 81 10.81 -11.76 0.02
C PHE A 81 10.32 -12.69 1.14
N PRO A 82 9.49 -12.20 2.09
CA PRO A 82 8.91 -13.07 3.12
C PRO A 82 8.02 -14.15 2.53
N SER A 83 8.08 -15.34 3.11
CA SER A 83 7.27 -16.49 2.67
C SER A 83 5.75 -16.26 2.76
N CYS A 84 5.30 -15.26 3.54
CA CYS A 84 3.90 -14.89 3.61
C CYS A 84 3.32 -14.39 2.28
N VAL A 85 4.17 -14.03 1.30
CA VAL A 85 3.74 -13.59 -0.04
C VAL A 85 4.14 -14.55 -1.17
N ASP A 86 4.74 -15.71 -0.86
CA ASP A 86 5.21 -16.69 -1.86
C ASP A 86 4.16 -17.06 -2.88
N LEU A 87 2.94 -17.35 -2.42
CA LEU A 87 1.84 -17.78 -3.28
C LEU A 87 1.44 -16.70 -4.29
N PHE A 88 1.50 -15.44 -3.89
CA PHE A 88 1.13 -14.32 -4.76
C PHE A 88 2.22 -14.01 -5.78
N VAL A 89 3.49 -14.01 -5.36
CA VAL A 89 4.63 -13.83 -6.26
C VAL A 89 4.71 -14.96 -7.29
N SER A 90 4.44 -16.20 -6.85
CA SER A 90 4.41 -17.36 -7.74
C SER A 90 3.28 -17.29 -8.76
N ALA A 91 2.12 -16.75 -8.37
CA ALA A 91 0.98 -16.55 -9.26
C ALA A 91 1.21 -15.44 -10.30
N ASP A 92 2.02 -14.43 -9.97
CA ASP A 92 2.35 -13.31 -10.87
C ASP A 92 3.51 -13.63 -11.84
N ARG A 93 4.23 -14.75 -11.63
CA ARG A 93 5.18 -15.24 -12.63
C ARG A 93 4.43 -15.58 -13.90
N ARG A 94 4.57 -14.72 -14.91
CA ARG A 94 4.12 -15.01 -16.28
C ARG A 94 4.74 -16.34 -16.69
N VAL A 95 3.89 -17.30 -17.02
CA VAL A 95 4.32 -18.46 -17.80
C VAL A 95 4.66 -17.91 -19.18
N CYS A 96 5.93 -17.60 -19.42
CA CYS A 96 6.44 -17.42 -20.77
C CYS A 96 6.30 -18.78 -21.47
N LEU A 97 5.25 -18.95 -22.29
CA LEU A 97 5.14 -20.02 -23.28
C LEU A 97 6.03 -19.70 -24.48
#